data_AF-A0A401RMV1-F1
#
_entry.id   AF-A0A401RMV1-F1
#
_cell.length_a   1.000
_cell.length_b   1.000
_cell.length_c   1.000
_cell.angle_alpha   90.00
_cell.angle_beta   90.00
_cell.angle_gamma   90.00
#
_symmetry.space_group_name_H-M   'P 1'
#
loop_
_entity.id
_entity.type
_entity.pdbx_description
1 polymer ?
#
loop_
_entity_poly.entity_id
_entity_poly.type
_entity_poly.pdbx_seq_one_letter_code
_entity_poly.pdbx_strand_id
1 'polypeptide(L)'
;MKLKGRYMITNSVDKCILETGQWRSVAPLPLPLACHAAVTVQNHIYVLGGWTPQTDFPDDEPDWLSNRMFRYNPGRDKWTECGPMEFSKYRFSTAVLNNEIYVLGGIGCSGPDRGQARRCLDAVEIYNPDGDFWRAGPPLPTPILSLRTNSTNAGVVEGKLYICGAFRGADRHEVIVKDILELDPWENQWNIVAHNVLMHDSYDVCLVARLNPRDLIPPPPDLVDQ
;
A
#
# COMPACT_ATOMS: atom_id res chain seq x y z
N MET A 1 13.37 -4.52 -14.82
CA MET A 1 14.14 -4.85 -16.04
C MET A 1 13.66 -6.19 -16.55
N LYS A 2 13.27 -6.31 -17.83
CA LYS A 2 12.87 -7.61 -18.39
C LYS A 2 14.10 -8.33 -18.94
N LEU A 3 14.35 -9.57 -18.52
CA LEU A 3 15.38 -10.42 -19.09
C LEU A 3 14.68 -11.66 -19.67
N LYS A 4 14.80 -11.88 -20.98
CA LYS A 4 14.12 -12.98 -21.71
C LYS A 4 12.61 -13.04 -21.40
N GLY A 5 11.89 -11.93 -21.59
CA GLY A 5 10.44 -11.87 -21.37
C GLY A 5 10.00 -11.69 -19.91
N ARG A 6 10.81 -12.10 -18.92
CA ARG A 6 10.47 -12.06 -17.48
C ARG A 6 10.90 -10.78 -16.79
N TYR A 7 10.06 -10.20 -15.94
CA TYR A 7 10.50 -9.15 -15.03
C TYR A 7 11.48 -9.71 -13.99
N MET A 8 12.66 -9.10 -13.88
CA MET A 8 13.56 -9.36 -12.77
C MET A 8 13.01 -8.66 -11.53
N ILE A 9 12.39 -9.44 -10.66
CA ILE A 9 11.91 -9.01 -9.35
C ILE A 9 12.97 -9.45 -8.33
N THR A 10 13.43 -8.50 -7.51
CA THR A 10 14.42 -8.76 -6.47
C THR A 10 13.74 -9.05 -5.13
N ASN A 11 14.46 -9.72 -4.25
CA ASN A 11 14.12 -9.84 -2.84
C ASN A 11 15.15 -9.13 -1.92
N SER A 12 16.09 -8.37 -2.49
CA SER A 12 17.04 -7.58 -1.71
C SER A 12 16.31 -6.54 -0.87
N VAL A 13 16.79 -6.35 0.36
CA VAL A 13 16.33 -5.32 1.27
C VAL A 13 17.55 -4.61 1.80
N ASP A 14 17.58 -3.29 1.66
CA ASP A 14 18.68 -2.44 2.07
C ASP A 14 18.16 -1.37 3.02
N LYS A 15 18.91 -1.09 4.09
CA LYS A 15 18.62 -0.02 5.05
C LYS A 15 19.64 1.11 4.92
N CYS A 16 19.16 2.34 4.98
CA CYS A 16 19.99 3.54 5.03
C CYS A 16 20.17 3.99 6.49
N ILE A 17 21.41 4.23 6.89
CA ILE A 17 21.76 4.85 8.18
C ILE A 17 21.81 6.36 7.97
N LEU A 18 20.81 7.09 8.43
CA LEU A 18 20.63 8.51 8.12
C LEU A 18 21.82 9.38 8.56
N GLU A 19 22.44 9.05 9.69
CA GLU A 19 23.56 9.82 10.24
C GLU A 19 24.81 9.74 9.37
N THR A 20 24.98 8.65 8.62
CA THR A 20 26.19 8.38 7.82
C THR A 20 25.92 8.32 6.32
N GLY A 21 24.65 8.29 5.90
CA GLY A 21 24.21 8.05 4.52
C GLY A 21 24.58 6.66 3.98
N GLN A 22 25.08 5.76 4.83
CA GLN A 22 25.51 4.44 4.39
C GLN A 22 24.32 3.50 4.21
N TRP A 23 24.35 2.77 3.09
CA TRP A 23 23.43 1.67 2.82
C TRP A 23 24.03 0.36 3.29
N ARG A 24 23.20 -0.51 3.87
CA ARG A 24 23.57 -1.87 4.26
C ARG A 24 22.47 -2.83 3.90
N SER A 25 22.84 -3.95 3.30
CA SER A 25 21.89 -5.04 3.07
C SER A 25 21.51 -5.70 4.39
N VAL A 26 20.25 -6.09 4.48
CA VAL A 26 19.66 -6.83 5.60
C VAL A 26 19.09 -8.15 5.09
N ALA A 27 18.45 -8.94 5.97
CA ALA A 27 17.84 -10.20 5.57
C ALA A 27 16.92 -9.98 4.36
N PRO A 28 17.10 -10.76 3.27
CA PRO A 28 16.30 -10.60 2.07
C PRO A 28 14.86 -11.03 2.33
N LEU A 29 13.93 -10.46 1.56
CA LEU A 29 12.54 -10.90 1.55
C LEU A 29 12.47 -12.40 1.21
N PRO A 30 11.62 -13.20 1.89
CA PRO A 30 11.46 -14.62 1.57
C PRO A 30 10.87 -14.86 0.17
N LEU A 31 10.20 -13.86 -0.40
CA LEU A 31 9.62 -13.89 -1.75
C LEU A 31 10.02 -12.61 -2.50
N PRO A 32 10.55 -12.70 -3.73
CA PRO A 32 10.75 -11.52 -4.57
C PRO A 32 9.42 -10.86 -4.91
N LEU A 33 9.28 -9.57 -4.58
CA LEU A 33 8.02 -8.83 -4.77
C LEU A 33 8.24 -7.47 -5.45
N ALA A 34 7.44 -7.16 -6.45
CA ALA A 34 7.38 -5.84 -7.09
C ALA A 34 6.00 -5.20 -6.88
N CYS A 35 5.94 -3.87 -6.78
CA CYS A 35 4.68 -3.14 -6.52
C CYS A 35 3.93 -3.64 -5.27
N HIS A 36 4.66 -4.15 -4.29
CA HIS A 36 4.12 -4.53 -2.98
C HIS A 36 3.85 -3.28 -2.15
N ALA A 37 2.98 -3.39 -1.15
CA ALA A 37 2.87 -2.37 -0.12
C ALA A 37 3.84 -2.67 1.03
N ALA A 38 4.35 -1.62 1.66
CA ALA A 38 5.10 -1.71 2.90
C ALA A 38 4.47 -0.79 3.95
N VAL A 39 4.23 -1.30 5.15
CA VAL A 39 3.68 -0.53 6.28
C VAL A 39 4.43 -0.83 7.56
N THR A 40 4.45 0.10 8.51
CA THR A 40 5.09 -0.11 9.81
C THR A 40 4.03 -0.16 10.90
N VAL A 41 4.07 -1.22 11.73
CA VAL A 41 3.18 -1.39 12.89
C VAL A 41 3.98 -1.98 14.04
N GLN A 42 3.80 -1.46 15.26
CA GLN A 42 4.47 -1.96 16.48
C GLN A 42 5.97 -2.23 16.28
N ASN A 43 6.69 -1.29 15.65
CA ASN A 43 8.13 -1.38 15.37
C ASN A 43 8.57 -2.54 14.44
N HIS A 44 7.64 -3.09 13.66
CA HIS A 44 7.89 -4.08 12.62
C HIS A 44 7.49 -3.52 11.26
N ILE A 45 8.19 -3.95 10.20
CA ILE A 45 7.82 -3.62 8.82
C ILE A 45 7.04 -4.79 8.26
N TYR A 46 5.92 -4.53 7.63
CA TYR A 46 5.11 -5.52 6.94
C TYR A 46 5.16 -5.26 5.45
N VAL A 47 5.46 -6.29 4.67
CA VAL A 47 5.44 -6.28 3.21
C VAL A 47 4.35 -7.22 2.73
N LEU A 48 3.46 -6.75 1.87
CA LEU A 48 2.29 -7.50 1.45
C LEU A 48 1.96 -7.26 -0.03
N GLY A 49 1.41 -8.31 -0.65
CA GLY A 49 0.88 -8.27 -2.01
C GLY A 49 1.93 -7.99 -3.08
N GLY A 50 1.45 -7.48 -4.21
CA GLY A 50 2.29 -7.16 -5.36
C GLY A 50 2.49 -8.34 -6.31
N TRP A 51 3.42 -8.17 -7.23
CA TRP A 51 3.79 -9.14 -8.24
C TRP A 51 4.92 -10.03 -7.76
N THR A 52 4.83 -11.32 -8.06
CA THR A 52 5.87 -12.31 -7.81
C THR A 52 6.22 -13.05 -9.11
N PRO A 53 7.49 -13.45 -9.33
CA PRO A 53 7.85 -14.24 -10.50
C PRO A 53 7.04 -15.53 -10.59
N GLN A 54 6.68 -15.91 -11.81
CA GLN A 54 6.08 -17.20 -12.11
C GLN A 54 7.15 -18.31 -12.03
N THR A 55 6.87 -19.41 -11.34
CA THR A 55 7.79 -20.55 -11.23
C THR A 55 7.52 -21.65 -12.26
N ASP A 56 6.28 -21.76 -12.76
CA ASP A 56 5.80 -23.02 -13.36
C ASP A 56 5.44 -22.96 -14.85
N PHE A 57 5.33 -21.76 -15.46
CA PHE A 57 4.93 -21.62 -16.87
C PHE A 57 5.86 -20.69 -17.67
N PRO A 58 6.02 -20.92 -18.98
CA PRO A 58 6.83 -20.08 -19.85
C PRO A 58 6.15 -18.74 -20.19
N ASP A 59 6.97 -17.69 -20.14
CA ASP A 59 6.99 -16.29 -20.59
C ASP A 59 5.75 -15.56 -21.18
N ASP A 60 4.64 -16.22 -21.51
CA ASP A 60 3.49 -15.63 -22.22
C ASP A 60 2.28 -15.30 -21.32
N GLU A 61 2.30 -15.71 -20.03
CA GLU A 61 1.24 -15.39 -19.05
C GLU A 61 1.64 -14.19 -18.16
N PRO A 62 0.68 -13.39 -17.65
CA PRO A 62 0.99 -12.28 -16.74
C PRO A 62 1.64 -12.80 -15.45
N ASP A 63 2.66 -12.08 -14.94
CA ASP A 63 3.30 -12.36 -13.64
C ASP A 63 2.24 -12.62 -12.56
N TRP A 64 2.48 -13.53 -11.61
CA TRP A 64 1.49 -13.86 -10.59
C TRP A 64 1.35 -12.75 -9.54
N LEU A 65 0.13 -12.59 -9.02
CA LEU A 65 -0.14 -11.74 -7.86
C LEU A 65 0.02 -12.53 -6.56
N SER A 66 0.67 -11.92 -5.59
CA SER A 66 0.83 -12.49 -4.26
C SER A 66 -0.31 -12.05 -3.34
N ASN A 67 -0.79 -12.96 -2.49
CA ASN A 67 -1.60 -12.65 -1.32
C ASN A 67 -0.81 -12.78 -0.02
N ARG A 68 0.50 -13.06 -0.10
CA ARG A 68 1.35 -13.30 1.07
C ARG A 68 1.74 -12.00 1.77
N MET A 69 2.00 -12.12 3.06
CA MET A 69 2.44 -11.03 3.92
C MET A 69 3.65 -11.49 4.75
N PHE A 70 4.66 -10.62 4.83
CA PHE A 70 5.87 -10.87 5.59
C PHE A 70 6.11 -9.74 6.58
N ARG A 71 6.38 -10.10 7.84
CA ARG A 71 6.78 -9.19 8.91
C ARG A 71 8.29 -9.26 9.14
N TYR A 72 8.97 -8.13 9.03
CA TYR A 72 10.36 -7.95 9.40
C TYR A 72 10.49 -7.44 10.83
N ASN A 73 11.36 -8.09 11.60
CA ASN A 73 11.84 -7.62 12.88
C ASN A 73 13.22 -6.98 12.72
N PRO A 74 13.35 -5.65 12.81
CA PRO A 74 14.64 -4.96 12.64
C PRO A 74 15.67 -5.31 13.72
N GLY A 75 15.22 -5.66 14.93
CA GLY A 75 16.11 -6.02 16.05
C GLY A 75 16.72 -7.42 15.92
N ARG A 76 16.11 -8.30 15.13
CA ARG A 76 16.59 -9.67 14.88
C ARG A 76 17.08 -9.90 13.45
N ASP A 77 16.92 -8.91 12.59
CA ASP A 77 17.16 -9.01 11.16
C ASP A 77 16.51 -10.26 10.55
N LYS A 78 15.19 -10.43 10.79
CA LYS A 78 14.48 -11.65 10.41
C LYS A 78 13.07 -11.37 9.91
N TRP A 79 12.74 -12.01 8.80
CA TRP A 79 11.37 -12.08 8.28
C TRP A 79 10.60 -13.26 8.88
N THR A 80 9.31 -13.05 9.12
CA THR A 80 8.33 -14.07 9.49
C THR A 80 7.15 -13.93 8.55
N GLU A 81 6.66 -15.04 8.00
CA GLU A 81 5.42 -15.03 7.23
C GLU A 81 4.22 -14.93 8.17
N CYS A 82 3.24 -14.11 7.77
CA CYS A 82 1.99 -13.87 8.47
C CYS A 82 0.82 -14.53 7.73
N GLY A 83 -0.37 -14.52 8.33
CA GLY A 83 -1.60 -14.91 7.66
C GLY A 83 -1.76 -14.20 6.30
N PRO A 84 -2.14 -14.91 5.22
CA PRO A 84 -2.27 -14.33 3.90
C PRO A 84 -3.54 -13.47 3.78
N MET A 85 -3.49 -12.48 2.89
CA MET A 85 -4.68 -11.75 2.42
C MET A 85 -5.66 -12.71 1.75
N GLU A 86 -6.95 -12.36 1.77
CA GLU A 86 -7.99 -13.08 1.04
C GLU A 86 -7.77 -12.96 -0.48
N PHE A 87 -7.24 -11.82 -0.93
CA PHE A 87 -7.03 -11.54 -2.35
C PHE A 87 -5.54 -11.46 -2.70
N SER A 88 -5.14 -12.14 -3.78
CA SER A 88 -3.89 -11.89 -4.48
C SER A 88 -4.04 -10.61 -5.29
N LYS A 89 -3.40 -9.51 -4.87
CA LYS A 89 -3.64 -8.19 -5.46
C LYS A 89 -2.42 -7.26 -5.43
N TYR A 90 -2.49 -6.20 -6.23
CA TYR A 90 -1.59 -5.05 -6.26
C TYR A 90 -2.40 -3.77 -6.54
N ARG A 91 -1.74 -2.59 -6.55
CA ARG A 91 -2.41 -1.27 -6.67
C ARG A 91 -3.55 -1.06 -5.67
N PHE A 92 -3.41 -1.61 -4.48
CA PHE A 92 -4.30 -1.31 -3.36
C PHE A 92 -3.68 -0.21 -2.51
N SER A 93 -4.50 0.40 -1.66
CA SER A 93 -4.03 1.38 -0.68
C SER A 93 -3.93 0.74 0.69
N THR A 94 -3.03 1.25 1.52
CA THR A 94 -2.83 0.76 2.89
C THR A 94 -2.82 1.91 3.88
N ALA A 95 -3.35 1.64 5.07
CA ALA A 95 -3.28 2.55 6.20
C ALA A 95 -3.18 1.75 7.50
N VAL A 96 -2.59 2.35 8.53
CA VAL A 96 -2.48 1.76 9.86
C VAL A 96 -3.35 2.57 10.81
N LEU A 97 -4.35 1.93 11.41
CA LEU A 97 -5.27 2.54 12.36
C LEU A 97 -5.46 1.61 13.54
N ASN A 98 -5.31 2.12 14.77
CA ASN A 98 -5.45 1.35 16.00
C ASN A 98 -4.59 0.07 16.02
N ASN A 99 -3.35 0.15 15.53
CA ASN A 99 -2.41 -0.96 15.36
C ASN A 99 -2.87 -2.08 14.41
N GLU A 100 -3.86 -1.82 13.57
CA GLU A 100 -4.33 -2.76 12.55
C GLU A 100 -3.99 -2.24 11.15
N ILE A 101 -3.76 -3.16 10.22
CA ILE A 101 -3.40 -2.83 8.84
C ILE A 101 -4.65 -2.94 7.98
N TYR A 102 -5.06 -1.83 7.40
CA TYR A 102 -6.17 -1.74 6.46
C TYR A 102 -5.61 -1.85 5.04
N VAL A 103 -6.22 -2.69 4.23
CA VAL A 103 -5.88 -2.92 2.82
C VAL A 103 -7.11 -2.67 1.98
N LEU A 104 -7.03 -1.68 1.09
CA LEU A 104 -8.18 -1.01 0.49
C LEU A 104 -8.16 -1.16 -1.02
N GLY A 105 -9.19 -1.80 -1.58
CA GLY A 105 -9.37 -1.98 -3.02
C GLY A 105 -8.23 -2.75 -3.67
N GLY A 106 -7.81 -2.29 -4.85
CA GLY A 106 -6.77 -2.89 -5.68
C GLY A 106 -7.31 -3.72 -6.84
N ILE A 107 -6.41 -4.32 -7.59
CA ILE A 107 -6.75 -5.24 -8.69
C ILE A 107 -6.14 -6.61 -8.42
N GLY A 108 -6.96 -7.63 -8.53
CA GLY A 108 -6.57 -8.98 -8.16
C GLY A 108 -7.64 -10.03 -8.33
N CYS A 109 -7.37 -11.22 -7.79
CA CYS A 109 -8.25 -12.37 -7.77
C CYS A 109 -8.38 -12.91 -6.32
N SER A 110 -9.42 -13.71 -6.07
CA SER A 110 -9.64 -14.32 -4.75
C SER A 110 -8.71 -15.53 -4.57
N GLY A 111 -8.10 -15.62 -3.40
CA GLY A 111 -7.10 -16.62 -3.05
C GLY A 111 -5.79 -16.47 -3.83
N PRO A 112 -4.94 -17.51 -3.81
CA PRO A 112 -3.69 -17.53 -4.56
C PRO A 112 -3.93 -17.41 -6.07
N ASP A 113 -3.17 -16.53 -6.72
CA ASP A 113 -3.21 -16.36 -8.17
C ASP A 113 -2.70 -17.62 -8.88
N ARG A 114 -3.56 -18.20 -9.72
CA ARG A 114 -3.32 -19.37 -10.56
C ARG A 114 -3.74 -19.11 -11.99
N GLY A 115 -3.66 -17.85 -12.43
CA GLY A 115 -4.09 -17.40 -13.77
C GLY A 115 -5.57 -17.08 -13.86
N GLN A 116 -6.25 -16.80 -12.74
CA GLN A 116 -7.66 -16.40 -12.77
C GLN A 116 -7.80 -14.97 -13.31
N ALA A 117 -8.99 -14.65 -13.85
CA ALA A 117 -9.31 -13.29 -14.25
C ALA A 117 -9.22 -12.33 -13.06
N ARG A 118 -8.49 -11.23 -13.24
CA ARG A 118 -8.33 -10.17 -12.25
C ARG A 118 -9.44 -9.14 -12.40
N ARG A 119 -9.85 -8.56 -11.29
CA ARG A 119 -10.87 -7.49 -11.24
C ARG A 119 -10.44 -6.39 -10.30
N CYS A 120 -10.94 -5.18 -10.55
CA CYS A 120 -10.89 -4.12 -9.55
C CYS A 120 -11.76 -4.50 -8.35
N LEU A 121 -11.26 -4.23 -7.16
CA LEU A 121 -11.87 -4.62 -5.90
C LEU A 121 -12.35 -3.37 -5.16
N ASP A 122 -13.50 -3.51 -4.51
CA ASP A 122 -14.03 -2.65 -3.45
C ASP A 122 -13.74 -3.22 -2.06
N ALA A 123 -13.10 -4.39 -1.99
CA ALA A 123 -12.81 -5.10 -0.75
C ALA A 123 -11.92 -4.27 0.19
N VAL A 124 -12.28 -4.28 1.47
CA VAL A 124 -11.49 -3.78 2.58
C VAL A 124 -11.12 -4.96 3.46
N GLU A 125 -9.83 -5.21 3.61
CA GLU A 125 -9.30 -6.28 4.46
C GLU A 125 -8.54 -5.64 5.63
N ILE A 126 -8.81 -6.10 6.85
CA ILE A 126 -8.20 -5.58 8.06
C ILE A 126 -7.42 -6.70 8.73
N TYR A 127 -6.12 -6.52 8.85
CA TYR A 127 -5.22 -7.45 9.54
C TYR A 127 -4.98 -7.00 10.97
N ASN A 128 -5.12 -7.94 11.90
CA ASN A 128 -4.77 -7.77 13.29
C ASN A 128 -3.40 -8.43 13.57
N PRO A 129 -2.34 -7.64 13.81
CA PRO A 129 -1.00 -8.16 14.09
C PRO A 129 -0.86 -9.00 15.36
N ASP A 130 -1.69 -8.73 16.38
CA ASP A 130 -1.60 -9.40 17.68
C ASP A 130 -2.15 -10.84 17.61
N GLY A 131 -3.22 -11.03 16.84
CA GLY A 131 -3.86 -12.32 16.63
C GLY A 131 -3.48 -13.06 15.34
N ASP A 132 -2.73 -12.42 14.45
CA ASP A 132 -2.36 -12.94 13.12
C ASP A 132 -3.57 -13.41 12.30
N PHE A 133 -4.61 -12.58 12.22
CA PHE A 133 -5.81 -12.89 11.46
C PHE A 133 -6.31 -11.70 10.66
N TRP A 134 -7.04 -12.02 9.59
CA TRP A 134 -7.72 -11.06 8.73
C TRP A 134 -9.21 -11.07 9.01
N ARG A 135 -9.85 -9.91 8.83
CA ARG A 135 -11.30 -9.78 8.76
C ARG A 135 -11.70 -8.82 7.64
N ALA A 136 -12.91 -8.98 7.14
CA ALA A 136 -13.50 -8.00 6.24
C ALA A 136 -13.85 -6.71 7.00
N GLY A 137 -13.52 -5.57 6.39
CA GLY A 137 -14.05 -4.25 6.75
C GLY A 137 -15.28 -3.88 5.90
N PRO A 138 -15.81 -2.67 6.09
CA PRO A 138 -16.92 -2.19 5.25
C PRO A 138 -16.41 -1.97 3.82
N PRO A 139 -17.09 -2.51 2.80
CA PRO A 139 -16.65 -2.39 1.42
C PRO A 139 -16.67 -0.93 0.98
N LEU A 140 -15.75 -0.59 0.08
CA LEU A 140 -15.73 0.72 -0.54
C LEU A 140 -17.00 0.93 -1.38
N PRO A 141 -17.49 2.17 -1.52
CA PRO A 141 -18.70 2.46 -2.32
C PRO A 141 -18.55 2.06 -3.80
N THR A 142 -17.31 2.00 -4.29
CA THR A 142 -16.97 1.59 -5.65
C THR A 142 -15.62 0.88 -5.65
N PRO A 143 -15.35 -0.06 -6.58
CA PRO A 143 -14.01 -0.59 -6.78
C PRO A 143 -13.01 0.49 -7.17
N ILE A 144 -11.85 0.51 -6.52
CA ILE A 144 -10.80 1.51 -6.77
C ILE A 144 -9.42 0.89 -6.84
N LEU A 145 -8.52 1.59 -7.54
CA LEU A 145 -7.09 1.33 -7.56
C LEU A 145 -6.34 2.53 -6.95
N SER A 146 -5.23 2.24 -6.27
CA SER A 146 -4.27 3.25 -5.85
C SER A 146 -3.60 3.90 -7.06
N LEU A 147 -2.88 5.00 -6.80
CA LEU A 147 -2.33 5.85 -7.87
C LEU A 147 -1.24 5.13 -8.69
N ARG A 148 -0.88 5.68 -9.86
CA ARG A 148 -0.07 5.02 -10.90
C ARG A 148 1.27 4.43 -10.42
N THR A 149 1.81 4.91 -9.31
CA THR A 149 3.07 4.49 -8.67
C THR A 149 2.92 3.25 -7.77
N ASN A 150 1.71 2.75 -7.56
CA ASN A 150 1.34 1.77 -6.53
C ASN A 150 1.53 2.28 -5.09
N SER A 151 1.77 3.58 -4.91
CA SER A 151 1.84 4.18 -3.59
C SER A 151 0.46 4.27 -2.97
N THR A 152 0.41 4.14 -1.65
CA THR A 152 -0.84 4.38 -0.91
C THR A 152 -1.25 5.85 -1.05
N ASN A 153 -2.54 6.06 -1.23
CA ASN A 153 -3.22 7.35 -1.15
C ASN A 153 -4.19 7.40 0.04
N ALA A 154 -4.02 6.47 0.98
CA ALA A 154 -4.77 6.40 2.21
C ALA A 154 -3.92 6.87 3.39
N GLY A 155 -4.57 7.41 4.42
CA GLY A 155 -3.92 7.75 5.67
C GLY A 155 -4.92 7.92 6.81
N VAL A 156 -4.40 8.21 8.00
CA VAL A 156 -5.21 8.35 9.21
C VAL A 156 -5.07 9.75 9.78
N VAL A 157 -6.20 10.40 10.06
CA VAL A 157 -6.28 11.67 10.81
C VAL A 157 -7.30 11.50 11.92
N GLU A 158 -6.93 11.88 13.15
CA GLU A 158 -7.88 11.98 14.28
C GLU A 158 -8.70 10.69 14.52
N GLY A 159 -8.06 9.52 14.31
CA GLY A 159 -8.69 8.22 14.52
C GLY A 159 -9.60 7.75 13.38
N LYS A 160 -9.68 8.51 12.28
CA LYS A 160 -10.41 8.16 11.07
C LYS A 160 -9.48 7.87 9.92
N LEU A 161 -9.93 7.04 8.99
CA LEU A 161 -9.18 6.67 7.80
C LEU A 161 -9.71 7.46 6.60
N TYR A 162 -8.79 7.96 5.79
CA TYR A 162 -9.12 8.70 4.57
C TYR A 162 -8.48 8.05 3.36
N ILE A 163 -9.18 8.08 2.22
CA ILE A 163 -8.61 7.81 0.89
C ILE A 163 -8.74 9.08 0.07
N CYS A 164 -7.62 9.58 -0.44
CA CYS A 164 -7.57 10.81 -1.22
C CYS A 164 -7.39 10.52 -2.71
N GLY A 165 -8.45 10.73 -3.48
CA GLY A 165 -8.51 10.36 -4.89
C GLY A 165 -8.43 8.84 -5.09
N ALA A 166 -8.54 8.39 -6.33
CA ALA A 166 -8.24 7.01 -6.74
C ALA A 166 -8.32 6.88 -8.27
N PHE A 167 -8.07 5.69 -8.80
CA PHE A 167 -8.52 5.30 -10.12
C PHE A 167 -9.76 4.40 -10.01
N ARG A 168 -10.74 4.61 -10.90
CA ARG A 168 -11.85 3.66 -11.13
C ARG A 168 -11.71 3.02 -12.50
N GLY A 169 -12.18 1.78 -12.62
CA GLY A 169 -12.12 1.00 -13.85
C GLY A 169 -10.84 0.16 -13.99
N ALA A 170 -10.85 -0.75 -14.95
CA ALA A 170 -9.73 -1.63 -15.27
C ALA A 170 -9.17 -1.34 -16.67
N ASP A 171 -7.91 -1.70 -16.88
CA ASP A 171 -7.22 -1.69 -18.17
C ASP A 171 -7.18 -0.32 -18.86
N ARG A 172 -7.72 -0.20 -20.08
CA ARG A 172 -7.62 1.00 -20.93
C ARG A 172 -8.57 2.13 -20.52
N HIS A 173 -9.43 1.91 -19.54
CA HIS A 173 -10.50 2.84 -19.14
C HIS A 173 -10.37 3.34 -17.70
N GLU A 174 -9.14 3.50 -17.22
CA GLU A 174 -8.87 4.07 -15.90
C GLU A 174 -9.24 5.56 -15.85
N VAL A 175 -10.22 5.89 -14.99
CA VAL A 175 -10.67 7.26 -14.75
C VAL A 175 -10.12 7.73 -13.40
N ILE A 176 -9.48 8.89 -13.39
CA ILE A 176 -9.05 9.54 -12.14
C ILE A 176 -10.29 10.06 -11.42
N VAL A 177 -10.46 9.62 -10.18
CA VAL A 177 -11.47 10.12 -9.26
C VAL A 177 -10.80 11.00 -8.24
N LYS A 178 -11.39 12.16 -7.99
CA LYS A 178 -10.87 13.21 -7.09
C LYS A 178 -11.75 13.38 -5.85
N ASP A 179 -12.41 12.31 -5.44
CA ASP A 179 -13.20 12.25 -4.21
C ASP A 179 -12.29 11.98 -3.01
N ILE A 180 -12.66 12.49 -1.84
CA ILE A 180 -12.07 12.07 -0.55
C ILE A 180 -13.10 11.19 0.15
N LEU A 181 -12.71 9.95 0.42
CA LEU A 181 -13.51 9.01 1.21
C LEU A 181 -13.01 9.02 2.65
N GLU A 182 -13.93 8.99 3.60
CA GLU A 182 -13.68 8.88 5.05
C GLU A 182 -14.33 7.59 5.56
N LEU A 183 -13.59 6.84 6.39
CA LEU A 183 -14.10 5.76 7.22
C LEU A 183 -13.89 6.15 8.69
N ASP A 184 -15.00 6.33 9.39
CA ASP A 184 -15.02 6.33 10.85
C ASP A 184 -15.20 4.89 11.34
N PRO A 185 -14.23 4.30 12.06
CA PRO A 185 -14.34 2.91 12.54
C PRO A 185 -15.55 2.66 13.44
N TRP A 186 -16.06 3.70 14.12
CA TRP A 186 -17.24 3.58 14.99
C TRP A 186 -18.53 3.44 14.19
N GLU A 187 -18.64 4.18 13.09
CA GLU A 187 -19.79 4.13 12.19
C GLU A 187 -19.69 2.98 11.19
N ASN A 188 -18.47 2.47 10.96
CA ASN A 188 -18.17 1.33 10.10
C ASN A 188 -18.77 1.47 8.68
N GLN A 189 -18.72 2.69 8.13
CA GLN A 189 -19.20 2.99 6.78
C GLN A 189 -18.32 4.05 6.11
N TRP A 190 -18.23 3.96 4.79
CA TRP A 190 -17.50 4.93 3.98
C TRP A 190 -18.40 6.09 3.57
N ASN A 191 -17.94 7.30 3.84
CA ASN A 191 -18.58 8.53 3.44
C ASN A 191 -17.72 9.27 2.43
N ILE A 192 -18.32 9.88 1.41
CA ILE A 192 -17.60 10.82 0.55
C ILE A 192 -17.71 12.20 1.20
N VAL A 193 -16.59 12.71 1.69
CA VAL A 193 -16.53 13.98 2.44
C VAL A 193 -16.15 15.17 1.56
N ALA A 194 -15.58 14.90 0.38
CA ALA A 194 -15.32 15.92 -0.63
C ALA A 194 -15.36 15.31 -2.04
N HIS A 195 -15.79 16.12 -3.02
CA HIS A 195 -15.86 15.76 -4.43
C HIS A 195 -14.98 16.70 -5.26
N ASN A 196 -14.42 16.18 -6.36
CA ASN A 196 -13.67 16.97 -7.35
C ASN A 196 -12.57 17.86 -6.72
N VAL A 197 -11.87 17.34 -5.71
CA VAL A 197 -10.84 18.09 -5.00
C VAL A 197 -9.68 18.40 -5.94
N LEU A 198 -9.12 19.60 -5.82
CA LEU A 198 -7.91 19.98 -6.56
C LEU A 198 -6.73 19.12 -6.10
N MET A 199 -6.44 18.08 -6.87
CA MET A 199 -5.29 17.21 -6.70
C MET A 199 -4.57 17.01 -8.04
N HIS A 200 -3.27 16.77 -7.97
CA HIS A 200 -2.46 16.48 -9.14
C HIS A 200 -2.85 15.12 -9.73
N ASP A 201 -2.82 15.00 -11.06
CA ASP A 201 -3.22 13.77 -11.78
C ASP A 201 -2.14 12.66 -11.73
N SER A 202 -0.99 13.01 -11.18
CA SER A 202 0.13 12.10 -10.91
C SER A 202 0.73 12.43 -9.54
N TYR A 203 1.18 11.40 -8.83
CA TYR A 203 1.90 11.44 -7.56
C TYR A 203 1.08 11.28 -6.28
N ASP A 204 1.67 10.42 -5.46
CA ASP A 204 1.43 9.96 -4.11
C ASP A 204 0.86 11.07 -3.22
N VAL A 205 -0.39 10.90 -2.80
CA VAL A 205 -0.98 11.82 -1.83
C VAL A 205 -0.43 11.45 -0.46
N CYS A 206 0.40 12.31 0.09
CA CYS A 206 0.67 12.30 1.52
C CYS A 206 -0.50 12.99 2.22
N LEU A 207 -1.18 12.28 3.11
CA LEU A 207 -2.13 12.87 4.04
C LEU A 207 -1.32 13.64 5.09
N VAL A 208 -1.17 14.95 4.91
CA VAL A 208 -0.57 15.83 5.91
C VAL A 208 -1.67 16.33 6.83
N ALA A 209 -1.91 15.62 7.92
CA ALA A 209 -2.77 16.09 8.99
C ALA A 209 -2.03 17.12 9.84
N ARG A 210 -2.56 18.35 9.92
CA ARG A 210 -2.15 19.40 10.88
C ARG A 210 -0.70 19.90 10.84
N LEU A 211 0.02 19.85 9.72
CA LEU A 211 1.20 20.73 9.57
C LEU A 211 0.75 22.01 8.89
N ASN A 212 0.91 23.14 9.58
CA ASN A 212 0.97 24.41 8.87
C ASN A 212 2.18 24.30 7.93
N PRO A 213 2.08 24.57 6.62
CA PRO A 213 3.24 24.53 5.73
C PRO A 213 4.40 25.42 6.21
N ARG A 214 4.10 26.43 7.04
CA ARG A 214 5.10 27.27 7.73
C ARG A 214 5.94 26.53 8.77
N ASP A 215 5.45 25.43 9.34
CA ASP A 215 6.22 24.61 10.30
C ASP A 215 7.23 23.69 9.60
N LEU A 216 7.12 23.54 8.28
CA LEU A 216 8.04 22.76 7.43
C LEU A 216 9.14 23.61 6.81
N ILE A 217 9.04 24.94 6.91
CA ILE A 217 9.98 25.89 6.31
C ILE A 217 10.51 26.79 7.42
N PRO A 218 11.81 26.73 7.78
CA PRO A 218 12.35 27.71 8.72
C PRO A 218 12.14 29.13 8.16
N PRO A 219 11.74 30.12 8.98
CA PRO A 219 11.59 31.48 8.50
C PRO A 219 12.90 31.94 7.84
N PRO A 220 12.82 32.72 6.75
CA PRO A 220 14.03 33.18 6.09
C PRO A 220 14.87 34.03 7.05
N PRO A 221 16.21 34.01 6.94
CA PRO A 221 17.12 34.52 7.97
C PRO A 221 16.93 36.00 8.30
N ASP A 222 16.37 36.75 7.37
CA ASP A 222 16.03 38.17 7.46
C ASP A 222 14.83 38.49 8.38
N LEU A 223 14.11 37.47 8.87
CA LEU A 223 12.99 37.61 9.80
C LEU A 223 13.29 37.15 11.24
N VAL A 224 14.50 36.63 11.52
CA VAL A 224 14.85 36.05 12.84
C VAL A 224 15.63 37.02 13.73
N ASP A 225 16.22 38.07 13.16
CA ASP A 225 16.94 39.11 13.90
C ASP A 225 16.13 40.43 13.98
N GLN A 226 15.19 40.51 14.92
CA GLN A 226 14.70 41.77 15.53
C GLN A 226 14.34 41.56 17.00
#